data_AF-A0A8J2WQB8-F1
#
_entry.id   AF-A0A8J2WQB8-F1
#
_cell.length_a   1.000
_cell.length_b   1.000
_cell.length_c   1.000
_cell.angle_alpha   90.00
_cell.angle_beta   90.00
_cell.angle_gamma   90.00
#
_symmetry.space_group_name_H-M   'P 1'
#
loop_
_entity.id
_entity.type
_entity.pdbx_description
1 polymer ?
#
loop_
_entity_poly.entity_id
_entity_poly.type
_entity_poly.pdbx_seq_one_letter_code
_entity_poly.pdbx_strand_id
1 'polypeptide(L)'
;MLKSVPSATDWKEKNQEEILKGVDSGDLKLSAKVTKNISENKELDDAVYDWFLEMRNPKFRCKPLSISRAHIQARALREAEIRGISGFSASDGWFRNWRRRYEIGASIRLYGEAGDVDVGAIEPAMRDLRVQLANYHLKNIFNMDETGLFYRAMPARTYLAYNESRK
;
A
#
# COMPACT_ATOMS: atom_id res chain seq x y z
N MET A 1 5.22 -47.05 21.30
CA MET A 1 6.54 -46.41 21.40
C MET A 1 6.46 -45.05 20.71
N LEU A 2 6.29 -43.96 21.47
CA LEU A 2 6.25 -42.59 20.92
C LEU A 2 7.68 -42.04 20.92
N LYS A 3 8.18 -41.59 19.77
CA LYS A 3 9.47 -40.91 19.65
C LYS A 3 9.31 -39.47 20.11
N SER A 4 10.15 -38.99 21.04
CA SER A 4 10.10 -37.61 21.54
C SER A 4 10.47 -36.62 20.45
N VAL A 5 9.75 -35.51 20.37
CA VAL A 5 10.02 -34.40 19.46
C VAL A 5 11.13 -33.54 20.06
N PRO A 6 12.19 -33.16 19.32
CA PRO A 6 13.29 -32.36 19.87
C PRO A 6 12.80 -30.97 20.31
N SER A 7 13.24 -30.54 21.49
CA SER A 7 12.92 -29.22 22.04
C SER A 7 13.76 -28.15 21.35
N ALA A 8 13.23 -26.93 21.21
CA ALA A 8 13.94 -25.79 20.61
C ALA A 8 15.25 -25.42 21.34
N THR A 9 15.45 -25.94 22.55
CA THR A 9 16.68 -25.85 23.34
C THR A 9 17.81 -26.71 22.78
N ASP A 10 17.50 -27.87 22.19
CA ASP A 10 18.49 -28.85 21.69
C ASP A 10 19.29 -28.32 20.50
N TRP A 11 18.74 -27.35 19.76
CA TRP A 11 19.41 -26.72 18.62
C TRP A 11 20.52 -25.76 19.04
N LYS A 12 20.35 -25.06 20.17
CA LYS A 12 21.30 -24.06 20.65
C LYS A 12 22.55 -24.70 21.20
N GLU A 13 22.41 -25.79 21.96
CA GLU A 13 23.55 -26.51 22.53
C GLU A 13 24.43 -27.16 21.45
N LYS A 14 23.82 -27.76 20.42
CA LYS A 14 24.57 -28.42 19.32
C LYS A 14 25.48 -27.50 18.52
N ASN A 15 25.17 -26.21 18.46
CA ASN A 15 25.89 -25.25 17.61
C ASN A 15 26.65 -24.19 18.41
N GLN A 16 26.63 -24.26 19.75
CA GLN A 16 27.26 -23.25 20.60
C GLN A 16 28.79 -23.23 20.46
N GLU A 17 29.42 -24.40 20.33
CA GLU A 17 30.87 -24.51 20.17
C GLU A 17 31.37 -24.03 18.79
N GLU A 18 30.59 -24.23 17.73
CA GLU A 18 30.89 -23.69 16.40
C GLU A 18 30.78 -22.17 16.36
N ILE A 19 29.78 -21.60 17.06
CA ILE A 19 29.61 -20.15 17.16
C ILE A 19 30.79 -19.53 17.92
N LEU A 20 31.21 -20.14 19.04
CA LEU A 20 32.36 -19.66 19.81
C LEU A 20 33.67 -19.74 19.00
N LYS A 21 33.90 -20.84 18.27
CA LYS A 21 35.06 -20.96 17.36
C LYS A 21 35.06 -19.92 16.24
N GLY A 22 33.90 -19.58 15.68
CA GLY A 22 33.77 -18.58 14.61
C GLY A 22 33.99 -17.14 15.09
N VAL A 23 33.68 -16.84 16.35
CA VAL A 23 33.97 -15.53 16.98
C VAL A 23 35.47 -15.36 17.20
N ASP A 24 36.16 -16.39 17.70
CA ASP A 24 37.60 -16.34 17.98
C ASP A 24 38.46 -16.29 16.70
N SER A 25 37.99 -16.90 15.60
CA SER A 25 38.71 -16.88 14.31
C SER A 25 38.39 -15.66 13.44
N GLY A 26 37.42 -14.82 13.82
CA GLY A 26 36.94 -13.69 13.01
C GLY A 26 36.20 -14.09 11.73
N ASP A 27 35.95 -15.38 11.50
CA ASP A 27 35.38 -15.94 10.28
C ASP A 27 33.90 -16.31 10.44
N LEU A 28 33.10 -15.42 11.03
CA LEU A 28 31.64 -15.55 10.99
C LEU A 28 31.16 -15.25 9.57
N LYS A 29 31.08 -16.29 8.73
CA LYS A 29 30.33 -16.24 7.47
C LYS A 29 28.84 -16.18 7.77
N LEU A 30 28.35 -14.98 8.05
CA LEU A 30 26.94 -14.65 7.95
C LEU A 30 26.52 -14.85 6.49
N SER A 31 26.11 -16.07 6.12
CA SER A 31 25.34 -16.28 4.90
C SER A 31 23.91 -15.78 5.14
N ALA A 32 23.77 -14.48 5.42
CA ALA A 32 22.52 -13.83 5.09
C ALA A 32 22.33 -14.10 3.60
N LYS A 33 21.23 -14.75 3.21
CA LYS A 33 20.77 -14.72 1.83
C LYS A 33 20.45 -13.25 1.55
N VAL A 34 21.46 -12.47 1.21
CA VAL A 34 21.31 -11.18 0.55
C VAL A 34 20.82 -11.55 -0.83
N THR A 35 19.52 -11.81 -0.94
CA THR A 35 18.85 -11.83 -2.23
C THR A 35 19.13 -10.47 -2.82
N LYS A 36 19.98 -10.40 -3.85
CA LYS A 36 20.19 -9.19 -4.65
C LYS A 36 18.79 -8.69 -4.98
N ASN A 37 18.36 -7.60 -4.35
CA ASN A 37 17.02 -7.02 -4.54
C ASN A 37 17.01 -6.21 -5.85
N ILE A 38 17.62 -6.78 -6.89
CA ILE A 38 17.77 -6.21 -8.22
C ILE A 38 16.71 -6.92 -9.05
N SER A 39 15.76 -6.14 -9.57
CA SER A 39 14.79 -6.69 -10.52
C SER A 39 15.46 -7.02 -11.84
N GLU A 40 14.95 -8.06 -12.50
CA GLU A 40 15.38 -8.42 -13.86
C GLU A 40 15.21 -7.25 -14.84
N ASN A 41 14.17 -6.43 -14.64
CA ASN A 41 13.84 -5.28 -15.48
C ASN A 41 13.94 -3.96 -14.69
N LYS A 42 15.16 -3.61 -14.22
CA LYS A 42 15.36 -2.41 -13.41
C LYS A 42 14.94 -1.12 -14.14
N GLU A 43 15.25 -1.00 -15.42
CA GLU A 43 14.90 0.20 -16.21
C GLU A 43 13.39 0.38 -16.36
N LEU A 44 12.64 -0.72 -16.46
CA LEU A 44 11.17 -0.68 -16.45
C LEU A 44 10.66 -0.22 -15.09
N ASP A 45 11.19 -0.82 -14.02
CA ASP A 45 10.79 -0.49 -12.66
C ASP A 45 11.06 0.99 -12.33
N ASP A 46 12.21 1.51 -12.75
CA ASP A 46 12.60 2.91 -12.58
C ASP A 46 11.65 3.84 -13.35
N ALA A 47 11.34 3.51 -14.61
CA ALA A 47 10.42 4.31 -15.43
C ALA A 47 8.99 4.35 -14.87
N VAL A 48 8.52 3.23 -14.28
CA VAL A 48 7.22 3.20 -13.58
C VAL A 48 7.27 4.06 -12.32
N TYR A 49 8.39 4.06 -11.60
CA TYR A 49 8.56 4.88 -10.41
C TYR A 49 8.66 6.37 -10.72
N ASP A 50 9.40 6.76 -11.75
CA ASP A 50 9.49 8.15 -12.19
C ASP A 50 8.12 8.68 -12.60
N TRP A 51 7.38 7.92 -13.41
CA TRP A 51 5.99 8.24 -13.75
C TRP A 51 5.09 8.36 -12.51
N PHE A 52 5.26 7.47 -11.53
CA PHE A 52 4.49 7.52 -10.30
C PHE A 52 4.77 8.81 -9.53
N LEU A 53 6.04 9.22 -9.40
CA LEU A 53 6.43 10.48 -8.77
C LEU A 53 5.88 11.70 -9.54
N GLU A 54 5.93 11.68 -10.86
CA GLU A 54 5.35 12.73 -11.70
C GLU A 54 3.84 12.88 -11.45
N MET A 55 3.09 11.78 -11.48
CA MET A 55 1.64 11.79 -11.26
C MET A 55 1.25 12.26 -9.84
N ARG A 56 2.18 12.16 -8.89
CA ARG A 56 2.00 12.63 -7.50
C ARG A 56 2.52 14.04 -7.26
N ASN A 57 3.25 14.63 -8.21
CA ASN A 57 3.88 15.92 -8.03
C ASN A 57 2.82 17.04 -7.87
N PRO A 58 2.79 17.77 -6.74
CA PRO A 58 1.80 18.81 -6.47
C PRO A 58 1.95 20.06 -7.35
N LYS A 59 3.01 20.15 -8.17
CA LYS A 59 3.18 21.22 -9.17
C LYS A 59 2.19 21.10 -10.32
N PHE A 60 1.65 19.91 -10.58
CA PHE A 60 0.48 19.78 -11.45
C PHE A 60 -0.72 20.38 -10.72
N ARG A 61 -1.50 21.24 -11.38
CA ARG A 61 -2.53 22.14 -10.81
C ARG A 61 -3.74 21.47 -10.11
N CYS A 62 -3.60 20.21 -9.70
CA CYS A 62 -4.63 19.39 -9.08
C CYS A 62 -4.09 18.74 -7.80
N LYS A 63 -4.98 18.37 -6.87
CA LYS A 63 -4.61 17.48 -5.74
C LYS A 63 -3.91 16.22 -6.31
N PRO A 64 -2.90 15.66 -5.62
CA PRO A 64 -2.19 14.46 -6.09
C PRO A 64 -3.18 13.40 -6.55
N LEU A 65 -3.01 12.88 -7.78
CA LEU A 65 -3.96 11.93 -8.35
C LEU A 65 -4.03 10.68 -7.49
N SER A 66 -5.22 10.10 -7.37
CA SER A 66 -5.36 8.82 -6.70
C SER A 66 -4.90 7.70 -7.64
N ILE A 67 -3.81 7.05 -7.25
CA ILE A 67 -3.15 6.02 -8.04
C ILE A 67 -3.42 4.68 -7.36
N SER A 68 -4.25 3.88 -8.02
CA SER A 68 -4.55 2.51 -7.59
C SER A 68 -3.47 1.54 -8.05
N ARG A 69 -3.52 0.32 -7.53
CA ARG A 69 -2.67 -0.78 -7.99
C ARG A 69 -2.82 -1.02 -9.50
N ALA A 70 -4.07 -1.00 -9.99
CA ALA A 70 -4.37 -1.25 -11.40
C ALA A 70 -3.72 -0.21 -12.31
N HIS A 71 -3.67 1.06 -11.89
CA HIS A 71 -2.97 2.11 -12.64
C HIS A 71 -1.47 1.82 -12.75
N ILE A 72 -0.84 1.38 -11.65
CA ILE A 72 0.61 1.07 -11.62
C ILE A 72 0.90 -0.16 -12.48
N GLN A 73 0.10 -1.22 -12.36
CA GLN A 73 0.25 -2.43 -13.17
C GLN A 73 0.03 -2.13 -14.67
N ALA A 74 -0.97 -1.33 -15.02
CA ALA A 74 -1.20 -0.91 -16.40
C ALA A 74 -0.04 -0.07 -16.95
N ARG A 75 0.53 0.85 -16.15
CA ARG A 75 1.72 1.59 -16.56
C ARG A 75 2.90 0.66 -16.80
N ALA A 76 3.12 -0.33 -15.93
CA ALA A 76 4.22 -1.28 -16.07
C ALA A 76 4.11 -2.14 -17.33
N LEU A 77 2.89 -2.60 -17.67
CA LEU A 77 2.63 -3.30 -18.93
C LEU A 77 2.97 -2.41 -20.13
N ARG A 78 2.57 -1.13 -20.09
CA ARG A 78 2.91 -0.16 -21.13
C ARG A 78 4.41 0.06 -21.27
N GLU A 79 5.13 0.16 -20.15
CA GLU A 79 6.59 0.31 -20.18
C GLU A 79 7.29 -0.93 -20.76
N ALA A 80 6.75 -2.13 -20.49
CA ALA A 80 7.23 -3.37 -21.10
C ALA A 80 7.01 -3.38 -22.62
N GLU A 81 5.82 -2.97 -23.08
CA GLU A 81 5.51 -2.84 -24.51
C GLU A 81 6.45 -1.86 -25.21
N ILE A 82 6.65 -0.66 -24.62
CA ILE A 82 7.54 0.38 -25.17
C ILE A 82 8.98 -0.13 -25.32
N ARG A 83 9.43 -0.99 -24.39
CA ARG A 83 10.78 -1.57 -24.39
C ARG A 83 10.90 -2.89 -25.14
N GLY A 84 9.80 -3.43 -25.67
CA GLY A 84 9.79 -4.73 -26.34
C GLY A 84 10.09 -5.91 -25.42
N ILE A 85 9.83 -5.79 -24.11
CA ILE A 85 10.05 -6.87 -23.14
C ILE A 85 8.88 -7.86 -23.24
N SER A 86 9.14 -9.01 -23.86
CA SER A 86 8.16 -10.09 -23.97
C SER A 86 8.08 -10.91 -22.67
N GLY A 87 6.88 -11.42 -22.35
CA GLY A 87 6.66 -12.26 -21.18
C GLY A 87 6.63 -11.53 -19.83
N PHE A 88 6.82 -10.20 -19.81
CA PHE A 88 6.62 -9.42 -18.60
C PHE A 88 5.16 -9.47 -18.17
N SER A 89 4.93 -9.87 -16.92
CA SER A 89 3.63 -9.79 -16.28
C SER A 89 3.74 -8.82 -15.11
N ALA A 90 2.88 -7.81 -15.08
CA ALA A 90 2.70 -6.90 -13.95
C ALA A 90 1.99 -7.62 -12.77
N SER A 91 2.50 -8.79 -12.41
CA SER A 91 1.91 -9.71 -11.45
C SER A 91 1.82 -9.11 -10.05
N ASP A 92 1.06 -9.80 -9.21
CA ASP A 92 0.91 -9.42 -7.82
C ASP A 92 2.23 -9.45 -7.04
N GLY A 93 3.07 -10.45 -7.34
CA GLY A 93 4.40 -10.59 -6.78
C GLY A 93 5.35 -9.48 -7.23
N TRP A 94 5.33 -9.14 -8.53
CA TRP A 94 6.10 -8.02 -9.07
C TRP A 94 5.72 -6.72 -8.36
N PHE A 95 4.43 -6.39 -8.29
CA PHE A 95 3.96 -5.15 -7.68
C PHE A 95 4.38 -5.02 -6.21
N ARG A 96 4.26 -6.11 -5.43
CA ARG A 96 4.68 -6.13 -4.03
C ARG A 96 6.18 -5.90 -3.87
N ASN A 97 6.99 -6.51 -4.73
CA ASN A 97 8.44 -6.36 -4.68
C ASN A 97 8.89 -4.98 -5.19
N TRP A 98 8.28 -4.46 -6.25
CA TRP A 98 8.48 -3.10 -6.76
C TRP A 98 8.20 -2.07 -5.67
N ARG A 99 7.04 -2.13 -5.00
CA ARG A 99 6.73 -1.25 -3.87
C ARG A 99 7.76 -1.31 -2.75
N ARG A 100 8.27 -2.52 -2.44
CA ARG A 100 9.31 -2.68 -1.41
C ARG A 100 10.62 -2.03 -1.82
N ARG A 101 11.01 -2.13 -3.09
CA ARG A 101 12.24 -1.52 -3.62
C ARG A 101 12.22 0.00 -3.57
N TYR A 102 11.07 0.62 -3.87
CA TYR A 102 10.91 2.08 -3.88
C TYR A 102 10.26 2.64 -2.61
N GLU A 103 10.19 1.83 -1.54
CA GLU A 103 9.68 2.25 -0.22
C GLU A 103 8.26 2.84 -0.26
N ILE A 104 7.42 2.34 -1.18
CA ILE A 104 6.04 2.78 -1.33
C ILE A 104 5.16 2.11 -0.27
N GLY A 105 4.67 2.92 0.65
CA GLY A 105 3.82 2.53 1.77
C GLY A 105 2.47 1.93 1.37
N ALA A 106 1.67 1.55 2.37
CA ALA A 106 0.33 1.01 2.14
C ALA A 106 -0.60 2.03 1.46
N SER A 107 -1.62 1.54 0.76
CA SER A 107 -2.63 2.42 0.18
C SER A 107 -3.43 3.11 1.30
N ILE A 108 -3.54 4.43 1.26
CA ILE A 108 -4.39 5.19 2.18
C ILE A 108 -5.77 5.42 1.56
N ARG A 109 -6.80 5.60 2.40
CA ARG A 109 -8.14 6.02 1.95
C ARG A 109 -8.18 7.55 1.87
N LEU A 110 -8.64 8.09 0.75
CA LEU A 110 -8.70 9.54 0.50
C LEU A 110 -9.99 10.20 1.00
N TYR A 111 -11.08 9.44 1.03
CA TYR A 111 -12.39 9.93 1.40
C TYR A 111 -13.19 8.84 2.11
N GLY A 112 -14.03 9.28 3.04
CA GLY A 112 -14.81 8.45 3.97
C GLY A 112 -14.89 9.18 5.31
N GLU A 113 -16.07 9.70 5.63
CA GLU A 113 -16.30 10.60 6.77
C GLU A 113 -16.13 9.95 8.13
N ALA A 114 -16.07 8.62 8.20
CA ALA A 114 -16.12 7.86 9.45
C ALA A 114 -15.04 8.18 10.51
N GLY A 115 -14.01 8.97 10.18
CA GLY A 115 -12.92 9.31 11.10
C GLY A 115 -12.85 10.77 11.55
N ASP A 116 -13.69 11.66 11.00
CA ASP A 116 -13.59 13.13 11.24
C ASP A 116 -14.85 13.74 11.86
N VAL A 117 -15.82 12.88 12.25
CA VAL A 117 -17.07 13.37 12.82
C VAL A 117 -16.92 13.54 14.34
N ASP A 118 -17.05 14.78 14.82
CA ASP A 118 -17.17 15.09 16.23
C ASP A 118 -18.54 14.63 16.76
N VAL A 119 -18.56 13.43 17.34
CA VAL A 119 -19.75 12.79 17.90
C VAL A 119 -20.47 13.68 18.92
N GLY A 120 -19.73 14.55 19.64
CA GLY A 120 -20.31 15.48 20.60
C GLY A 120 -21.13 16.60 19.94
N ALA A 121 -20.74 17.03 18.74
CA ALA A 121 -21.44 18.05 17.96
C ALA A 121 -22.59 17.50 17.10
N ILE A 122 -22.63 16.19 16.84
CA ILE A 122 -23.68 15.55 16.03
C ILE A 122 -25.05 15.66 16.71
N GLU A 123 -25.15 15.35 18.00
CA GLU A 123 -26.44 15.22 18.68
C GLU A 123 -27.27 16.52 18.69
N PRO A 124 -26.68 17.70 18.99
CA PRO A 124 -27.40 18.98 18.83
C PRO A 124 -27.82 19.22 17.37
N ALA A 125 -26.91 19.01 16.41
CA ALA A 125 -27.20 19.23 14.99
C ALA A 125 -28.31 18.31 14.46
N MET A 126 -28.34 17.04 14.89
CA MET A 126 -29.39 16.08 14.55
C MET A 126 -30.73 16.45 15.16
N ARG A 127 -30.75 17.05 16.35
CA ARG A 127 -31.97 17.57 16.96
C ARG A 127 -32.55 18.72 16.13
N ASP A 128 -31.73 19.68 15.77
CA ASP A 128 -32.15 20.82 14.95
C ASP A 128 -32.64 20.38 13.57
N LEU A 129 -31.93 19.42 12.95
CA LEU A 129 -32.35 18.81 11.67
C LEU A 129 -33.72 18.14 11.77
N ARG A 130 -33.97 17.37 12.85
CA ARG A 130 -35.28 16.72 13.06
C ARG A 130 -36.41 17.74 13.21
N VAL A 131 -36.16 18.87 13.87
CA VAL A 131 -37.15 19.96 13.99
C VAL A 131 -37.46 20.55 12.61
N GLN A 132 -36.45 20.79 11.77
CA GLN A 132 -36.66 21.29 10.42
C GLN A 132 -37.40 20.29 9.54
N LEU A 133 -37.05 19.00 9.64
CA LEU A 133 -37.66 17.92 8.87
C LEU A 133 -39.12 17.63 9.27
N ALA A 134 -39.55 18.02 10.47
CA ALA A 134 -40.93 17.83 10.94
C ALA A 134 -41.98 18.52 10.05
N ASN A 135 -41.57 19.56 9.30
CA ASN A 135 -42.44 20.26 8.34
C ASN A 135 -42.58 19.54 6.99
N TYR A 136 -41.84 18.46 6.78
CA TYR A 136 -41.84 17.69 5.54
C TYR A 136 -42.50 16.33 5.77
N HIS A 137 -43.26 15.87 4.77
CA HIS A 137 -43.78 14.51 4.79
C HIS A 137 -42.62 13.51 4.62
N LEU A 138 -42.63 12.41 5.37
CA LEU A 138 -41.63 11.33 5.28
C LEU A 138 -41.30 10.87 3.86
N LYS A 139 -42.28 10.89 2.93
CA LYS A 139 -42.10 10.51 1.52
C LYS A 139 -41.22 11.47 0.71
N ASN A 140 -40.97 12.65 1.26
CA ASN A 140 -40.14 13.70 0.68
C ASN A 140 -38.77 13.81 1.39
N ILE A 141 -38.51 12.95 2.38
CA ILE A 141 -37.22 12.87 3.07
C ILE A 141 -36.46 11.73 2.42
N PHE A 142 -35.47 12.06 1.60
CA PHE A 142 -34.64 11.09 0.89
C PHE A 142 -33.27 11.02 1.54
N ASN A 143 -32.77 9.80 1.73
CA ASN A 143 -31.36 9.61 2.03
C ASN A 143 -30.57 9.80 0.73
N MET A 144 -29.61 10.73 0.72
CA MET A 144 -28.78 11.03 -0.46
C MET A 144 -27.37 10.45 -0.35
N ASP A 145 -27.09 9.65 0.68
CA ASP A 145 -25.79 8.99 0.86
C ASP A 145 -25.52 7.88 -0.18
N GLU A 146 -26.58 7.27 -0.75
CA GLU A 146 -26.49 6.15 -1.68
C GLU A 146 -26.57 6.55 -3.17
N THR A 147 -27.00 7.77 -3.50
CA THR A 147 -27.04 8.28 -4.89
C THR A 147 -25.81 9.12 -5.24
N GLY A 148 -24.64 8.50 -5.09
CA GLY A 148 -23.39 9.03 -5.65
C GLY A 148 -23.34 8.80 -7.17
N LEU A 149 -23.36 9.87 -7.97
CA LEU A 149 -23.04 9.78 -9.39
C LEU A 149 -21.53 9.51 -9.55
N PHE A 150 -21.14 8.24 -9.67
CA PHE A 150 -19.73 7.82 -9.81
C PHE A 150 -19.20 7.90 -11.25
N TYR A 151 -19.55 8.94 -12.02
CA TYR A 151 -19.01 9.08 -13.37
C TYR A 151 -17.55 9.52 -13.33
N ARG A 152 -16.62 8.66 -13.78
CA ARG A 152 -15.16 8.87 -13.75
C ARG A 152 -14.61 9.13 -12.34
N ALA A 153 -15.23 8.52 -11.33
CA ALA A 153 -14.77 8.64 -9.95
C ALA A 153 -13.33 8.14 -9.80
N MET A 154 -12.47 8.99 -9.26
CA MET A 154 -11.09 8.65 -8.92
C MET A 154 -11.08 7.57 -7.83
N PRO A 155 -10.14 6.61 -7.83
CA PRO A 155 -10.04 5.59 -6.78
C PRO A 155 -10.09 6.14 -5.36
N ALA A 156 -10.81 5.44 -4.48
CA ALA A 156 -10.94 5.79 -3.06
C ALA A 156 -9.66 5.62 -2.25
N ARG A 157 -8.70 4.89 -2.81
CA ARG A 157 -7.42 4.64 -2.21
C ARG A 157 -6.28 5.00 -3.14
N THR A 158 -5.19 5.49 -2.57
CA THR A 158 -3.97 5.84 -3.30
C THR A 158 -2.73 5.37 -2.56
N TYR A 159 -1.67 5.04 -3.30
CA TYR A 159 -0.34 4.76 -2.74
C TYR A 159 0.46 6.05 -2.61
N LEU A 160 1.06 6.30 -1.44
CA LEU A 160 1.91 7.47 -1.19
C LEU A 160 3.37 7.19 -1.54
N ALA A 161 4.07 8.20 -2.07
CA ALA A 161 5.53 8.19 -2.09
C ALA A 161 6.08 8.31 -0.67
N TYR A 162 7.33 7.89 -0.46
CA TYR A 162 7.98 7.87 0.85
C TYR A 162 7.94 9.23 1.58
N ASN A 163 8.08 10.34 0.84
CA ASN A 163 8.10 11.70 1.39
C ASN A 163 6.71 12.34 1.54
N GLU A 164 5.63 11.60 1.29
CA GLU A 164 4.28 12.13 1.34
C GLU A 164 3.52 11.61 2.56
N SER A 165 2.98 12.54 3.34
CA SER A 165 2.14 12.25 4.50
C SER A 165 0.66 12.46 4.17
N ARG A 166 -0.21 11.76 4.91
CA ARG A 166 -1.65 12.04 4.92
C ARG A 166 -1.83 13.49 5.41
N LYS A 167 -2.31 14.37 4.54
CA LYS A 167 -2.80 15.69 4.93
C LYS A 167 -4.17 15.57 5.58
#